data_AF-A0AAV5YVZ2-F1
#
_entry.id   AF-A0AAV5YVZ2-F1
#
_cell.length_a   1.000
_cell.length_b   1.000
_cell.length_c   1.000
_cell.angle_alpha   90.00
_cell.angle_beta   90.00
_cell.angle_gamma   90.00
#
_symmetry.space_group_name_H-M   'P 1'
#
loop_
_entity.id
_entity.type
_entity.pdbx_description
1 polymer ?
#
loop_
_entity_poly.entity_id
_entity_poly.type
_entity_poly.pdbx_seq_one_letter_code
_entity_poly.pdbx_strand_id
1 'polypeptide(L)'
;TRPEGIRVIGESDAGSVVSEDLGRSEPEAKAVLQAALGIQGRLGHAVAERNLVVEGADDAWFLTALSNLMIRSGLAGLPADLMISAAGTPAEVTALAAFLAGQSSQVVALYDSDPAGNAAKDELVNDWLVRYRGGKAGALSVGPAMKVMGRDVSVEDLFPEDFYLKHVLEVYKQPLAGAGTTAVTLPAGTQLVKRVEAFFHGVGVPFNRGAVARRICEEINRMRSTDHLPTSSKPKVEALIAAINKALE
;
A
#
# COMPACT_ATOMS: atom_id res chain seq x y z
N THR A 1 2.88 0.07 -27.54
CA THR A 1 1.59 0.47 -28.13
C THR A 1 1.26 1.87 -27.64
N ARG A 2 0.74 2.75 -28.48
CA ARG A 2 0.37 4.13 -28.11
C ARG A 2 -1.06 4.14 -27.57
N PRO A 3 -1.32 4.50 -26.29
CA PRO A 3 -2.66 4.43 -25.67
C PRO A 3 -3.74 5.17 -26.47
N GLU A 4 -3.38 6.28 -27.11
CA GLU A 4 -4.24 7.14 -27.94
C GLU A 4 -4.80 6.43 -29.19
N GLY A 5 -4.22 5.30 -29.60
CA GLY A 5 -4.68 4.50 -30.73
C GLY A 5 -5.70 3.42 -30.38
N ILE A 6 -6.06 3.26 -29.11
CA ILE A 6 -7.03 2.23 -28.68
C ILE A 6 -8.44 2.79 -28.77
N ARG A 7 -9.38 1.95 -29.21
CA ARG A 7 -10.82 2.24 -29.25
C ARG A 7 -11.56 1.12 -28.53
N VAL A 8 -12.46 1.49 -27.64
CA VAL A 8 -13.34 0.56 -26.92
C VAL A 8 -14.71 0.62 -27.56
N ILE A 9 -15.25 -0.53 -27.97
CA ILE A 9 -16.60 -0.62 -28.52
C ILE A 9 -17.46 -1.34 -27.50
N GLY A 10 -18.53 -0.69 -27.03
CA GLY A 10 -19.53 -1.26 -26.13
C GLY A 10 -20.91 -1.26 -26.78
N GLU A 11 -21.86 -1.97 -26.17
CA GLU A 11 -23.27 -1.94 -26.56
C GLU A 11 -24.08 -1.14 -25.54
N SER A 12 -25.06 -0.38 -26.04
CA SER A 12 -26.05 0.34 -25.24
C SER A 12 -27.45 0.06 -25.80
N ASP A 13 -28.49 0.43 -25.05
CA ASP A 13 -29.88 0.31 -25.50
C ASP A 13 -30.18 1.06 -26.82
N ALA A 14 -29.32 2.01 -27.21
CA ALA A 14 -29.41 2.77 -28.45
C ALA A 14 -28.51 2.23 -29.59
N GLY A 15 -27.80 1.12 -29.38
CA GLY A 15 -26.86 0.50 -30.33
C GLY A 15 -25.41 0.54 -29.86
N SER A 16 -24.47 0.22 -30.76
CA SER A 16 -23.04 0.17 -30.44
C SER A 16 -22.44 1.57 -30.27
N VAL A 17 -21.67 1.77 -29.19
CA VAL A 17 -21.00 3.02 -28.84
C VAL A 17 -19.49 2.82 -28.89
N VAL A 18 -18.78 3.75 -29.53
CA VAL A 18 -17.32 3.75 -29.60
C VAL A 18 -16.76 4.81 -28.64
N SER A 19 -15.95 4.39 -27.68
CA SER A 19 -15.19 5.27 -26.79
C SER A 19 -13.73 5.35 -27.24
N GLU A 20 -13.24 6.58 -27.41
CA GLU A 20 -11.83 6.86 -27.70
C GLU A 20 -11.03 7.18 -26.42
N ASP A 21 -11.71 7.31 -25.29
CA ASP A 21 -11.12 7.63 -24.00
C ASP A 21 -11.13 6.39 -23.10
N LEU A 22 -9.95 5.80 -22.93
CA LEU A 22 -9.74 4.67 -22.04
C LEU A 22 -10.08 5.01 -20.59
N GLY A 23 -9.85 6.25 -20.13
CA GLY A 23 -10.16 6.69 -18.78
C GLY A 23 -11.66 6.61 -18.49
N ARG A 24 -12.49 6.88 -19.50
CA ARG A 24 -13.97 6.87 -19.43
C ARG A 24 -14.63 5.53 -19.72
N SER A 25 -13.87 4.52 -20.11
CA SER A 25 -14.42 3.21 -20.47
C SER A 25 -14.83 2.42 -19.23
N GLU A 26 -15.87 1.58 -19.38
CA GLU A 26 -16.38 0.70 -18.32
C GLU A 26 -15.30 -0.28 -17.81
N PRO A 27 -15.29 -0.64 -16.52
CA PRO A 27 -14.33 -1.56 -15.90
C PRO A 27 -14.25 -2.91 -16.60
N GLU A 28 -15.37 -3.42 -17.10
CA GLU A 28 -15.43 -4.68 -17.85
C GLU A 28 -14.65 -4.57 -19.17
N ALA A 29 -14.79 -3.45 -19.88
CA ALA A 29 -14.04 -3.19 -21.10
C ALA A 29 -12.53 -2.98 -20.81
N LYS A 30 -12.18 -2.30 -19.72
CA LYS A 30 -10.80 -2.15 -19.26
C LYS A 30 -10.20 -3.50 -18.85
N ALA A 31 -10.96 -4.35 -18.18
CA ALA A 31 -10.56 -5.70 -17.79
C ALA A 31 -10.32 -6.59 -19.02
N VAL A 32 -11.21 -6.54 -20.02
CA VAL A 32 -11.05 -7.23 -21.31
C VAL A 32 -9.79 -6.74 -22.04
N LEU A 33 -9.53 -5.42 -22.05
CA LEU A 33 -8.30 -4.88 -22.63
C LEU A 33 -7.04 -5.36 -21.89
N GLN A 34 -7.06 -5.34 -20.56
CA GLN A 34 -5.94 -5.81 -19.74
C GLN A 34 -5.69 -7.31 -19.94
N ALA A 35 -6.75 -8.11 -20.08
CA ALA A 35 -6.68 -9.53 -20.43
C ALA A 35 -6.04 -9.74 -21.81
N ALA A 36 -6.53 -9.01 -22.83
CA ALA A 36 -6.04 -9.10 -24.20
C ALA A 36 -4.58 -8.63 -24.35
N LEU A 37 -4.15 -7.69 -23.51
CA LEU A 37 -2.76 -7.22 -23.45
C LEU A 37 -1.83 -8.16 -22.67
N GLY A 38 -2.33 -9.29 -22.15
CA GLY A 38 -1.54 -10.26 -21.38
C GLY A 38 -1.09 -9.72 -20.03
N ILE A 39 -1.68 -8.61 -19.55
CA ILE A 39 -1.38 -8.02 -18.23
C ILE A 39 -1.89 -8.97 -17.13
N GLN A 40 -3.00 -9.67 -17.39
CA GLN A 40 -3.57 -10.66 -16.47
C GLN A 40 -2.62 -11.84 -16.15
N GLY A 41 -1.75 -12.24 -17.08
CA GLY A 41 -0.84 -13.38 -16.88
C GLY A 41 0.43 -13.04 -16.08
N ARG A 42 0.74 -11.75 -15.89
CA ARG A 42 1.91 -11.28 -15.11
C ARG A 42 1.57 -10.94 -13.66
N LEU A 43 0.30 -10.66 -13.38
CA LEU A 43 -0.22 -10.38 -12.05
C LEU A 43 -0.92 -11.65 -11.55
N GLY A 44 -0.18 -12.61 -11.00
CA GLY A 44 -0.79 -13.81 -10.42
C GLY A 44 -1.83 -13.46 -9.36
N HIS A 45 -3.11 -13.49 -9.70
CA HIS A 45 -4.20 -13.25 -8.77
C HIS A 45 -5.21 -14.38 -8.92
N ALA A 46 -5.10 -15.37 -8.02
CA ALA A 46 -6.31 -15.99 -7.53
C ALA A 46 -7.11 -14.86 -6.87
N VAL A 47 -8.22 -14.46 -7.49
CA VAL A 47 -9.06 -13.38 -6.97
C VAL A 47 -9.62 -13.84 -5.62
N ALA A 48 -9.07 -13.29 -4.53
CA ALA A 48 -9.58 -13.53 -3.20
C ALA A 48 -10.89 -12.76 -3.00
N GLU A 49 -11.78 -13.27 -2.14
CA GLU A 49 -13.04 -12.57 -1.84
C GLU A 49 -12.79 -11.20 -1.21
N ARG A 50 -11.70 -11.07 -0.43
CA ARG A 50 -11.24 -9.84 0.23
C ARG A 50 -9.83 -9.47 -0.20
N ASN A 51 -9.64 -8.21 -0.58
CA ASN A 51 -8.38 -7.70 -1.10
C ASN A 51 -8.00 -6.38 -0.40
N LEU A 52 -6.71 -6.20 -0.15
CA LEU A 52 -6.11 -4.95 0.28
C LEU A 52 -5.02 -4.59 -0.73
N VAL A 53 -5.11 -3.42 -1.35
CA VAL A 53 -4.09 -2.90 -2.27
C VAL A 53 -3.27 -1.85 -1.55
N VAL A 54 -1.95 -2.02 -1.56
CA VAL A 54 -0.96 -1.13 -0.92
C VAL A 54 0.06 -0.63 -1.94
N GLU A 55 0.78 0.43 -1.62
CA GLU A 55 1.80 1.00 -2.51
C GLU A 55 3.06 0.11 -2.56
N GLY A 56 3.61 -0.23 -1.39
CA GLY A 56 4.87 -0.97 -1.26
C GLY A 56 4.72 -2.47 -0.96
N ALA A 57 5.70 -3.26 -1.42
CA ALA A 57 5.79 -4.67 -1.02
C ALA A 57 6.17 -4.82 0.48
N ASP A 58 6.96 -3.88 0.98
CA ASP A 58 7.27 -3.69 2.39
C ASP A 58 6.03 -3.40 3.24
N ASP A 59 5.08 -2.60 2.75
CA ASP A 59 3.80 -2.37 3.44
C ASP A 59 3.06 -3.68 3.67
N ALA A 60 2.96 -4.51 2.63
CA ALA A 60 2.32 -5.82 2.71
C ALA A 60 3.03 -6.73 3.73
N TRP A 61 4.37 -6.70 3.78
CA TRP A 61 5.14 -7.47 4.75
C TRP A 61 4.91 -6.99 6.18
N PHE A 62 4.92 -5.68 6.42
CA PHE A 62 4.65 -5.11 7.74
C PHE A 62 3.24 -5.47 8.21
N LEU A 63 2.23 -5.23 7.38
CA LEU A 63 0.83 -5.55 7.71
C LEU A 63 0.65 -7.03 8.02
N THR A 64 1.26 -7.91 7.23
CA THR A 64 1.20 -9.37 7.47
C THR A 64 1.88 -9.76 8.78
N ALA A 65 3.12 -9.29 9.02
CA ALA A 65 3.88 -9.62 10.22
C ALA A 65 3.21 -9.09 11.49
N LEU A 66 2.71 -7.85 11.44
CA LEU A 66 2.00 -7.21 12.55
C LEU A 66 0.65 -7.87 12.81
N SER A 67 -0.14 -8.16 11.78
CA SER A 67 -1.40 -8.92 11.91
C SER A 67 -1.17 -10.26 12.62
N ASN A 68 -0.16 -11.02 12.20
CA ASN A 68 0.20 -12.28 12.82
C ASN A 68 0.62 -12.10 14.29
N LEU A 69 1.36 -11.04 14.62
CA LEU A 69 1.73 -10.74 16.00
C LEU A 69 0.51 -10.38 16.85
N MET A 70 -0.44 -9.61 16.32
CA MET A 70 -1.69 -9.26 16.99
C MET A 70 -2.50 -10.52 17.32
N ILE A 71 -2.70 -11.41 16.33
CA ILE A 71 -3.45 -12.67 16.50
C ILE A 71 -2.79 -13.56 17.57
N ARG A 72 -1.45 -13.75 17.50
CA ARG A 72 -0.72 -14.52 18.51
C ARG A 72 -0.79 -13.91 19.91
N SER A 73 -1.03 -12.61 20.02
CA SER A 73 -1.21 -11.89 21.28
C SER A 73 -2.66 -11.91 21.79
N GLY A 74 -3.57 -12.62 21.11
CA GLY A 74 -4.99 -12.66 21.45
C GLY A 74 -5.78 -11.39 21.06
N LEU A 75 -5.22 -10.56 20.18
CA LEU A 75 -5.85 -9.34 19.66
C LEU A 75 -6.40 -9.58 18.24
N ALA A 76 -7.27 -8.67 17.78
CA ALA A 76 -7.76 -8.70 16.41
C ALA A 76 -6.64 -8.46 15.39
N GLY A 77 -6.51 -9.36 14.42
CA GLY A 77 -5.67 -9.18 13.23
C GLY A 77 -6.49 -8.90 11.98
N LEU A 78 -5.81 -8.89 10.84
CA LEU A 78 -6.44 -8.90 9.51
C LEU A 78 -7.13 -10.25 9.24
N PRO A 79 -8.18 -10.30 8.40
CA PRO A 79 -8.86 -11.54 8.06
C PRO A 79 -7.93 -12.56 7.39
N ALA A 80 -8.12 -13.85 7.68
CA ALA A 80 -7.25 -14.91 7.19
C ALA A 80 -7.32 -15.15 5.67
N ASP A 81 -8.41 -14.73 5.04
CA ASP A 81 -8.71 -14.77 3.61
C ASP A 81 -8.44 -13.43 2.90
N LEU A 82 -7.87 -12.44 3.59
CA LEU A 82 -7.45 -11.18 2.99
C LEU A 82 -6.19 -11.39 2.14
N MET A 83 -6.29 -11.11 0.84
CA MET A 83 -5.12 -11.00 -0.04
C MET A 83 -4.58 -9.57 -0.01
N ILE A 84 -3.28 -9.41 0.25
CA ILE A 84 -2.61 -8.10 0.20
C ILE A 84 -1.72 -8.02 -1.04
N SER A 85 -1.98 -7.06 -1.92
CA SER A 85 -1.26 -6.86 -3.17
C SER A 85 -0.57 -5.50 -3.20
N ALA A 86 0.73 -5.49 -3.51
CA ALA A 86 1.49 -4.26 -3.72
C ALA A 86 1.41 -3.82 -5.18
N ALA A 87 1.06 -2.56 -5.42
CA ALA A 87 0.85 -2.02 -6.75
C ALA A 87 2.02 -1.16 -7.27
N GLY A 88 2.81 -0.55 -6.37
CA GLY A 88 3.98 0.27 -6.71
C GLY A 88 3.75 1.76 -6.44
N THR A 89 2.87 2.39 -7.21
CA THR A 89 2.56 3.83 -7.10
C THR A 89 1.11 4.08 -6.67
N PRO A 90 0.77 5.27 -6.14
CA PRO A 90 -0.61 5.62 -5.82
C PRO A 90 -1.59 5.44 -6.99
N ALA A 91 -1.16 5.78 -8.22
CA ALA A 91 -1.97 5.60 -9.42
C ALA A 91 -2.19 4.10 -9.75
N GLU A 92 -1.18 3.26 -9.57
CA GLU A 92 -1.30 1.80 -9.74
C GLU A 92 -2.17 1.17 -8.65
N VAL A 93 -2.14 1.69 -7.42
CA VAL A 93 -3.07 1.30 -6.35
C VAL A 93 -4.50 1.58 -6.79
N THR A 94 -4.78 2.80 -7.26
CA THR A 94 -6.10 3.18 -7.78
C THR A 94 -6.53 2.28 -8.94
N ALA A 95 -5.64 2.00 -9.89
CA ALA A 95 -5.94 1.15 -11.05
C ALA A 95 -6.20 -0.32 -10.68
N LEU A 96 -5.43 -0.89 -9.74
CA LEU A 96 -5.63 -2.27 -9.30
C LEU A 96 -6.88 -2.39 -8.43
N ALA A 97 -7.13 -1.43 -7.54
CA ALA A 97 -8.39 -1.36 -6.80
C ALA A 97 -9.57 -1.27 -7.77
N ALA A 98 -9.48 -0.38 -8.78
CA ALA A 98 -10.41 -0.23 -9.91
C ALA A 98 -10.72 -1.56 -10.63
N PHE A 99 -9.68 -2.36 -10.84
CA PHE A 99 -9.85 -3.65 -11.48
C PHE A 99 -10.57 -4.65 -10.56
N LEU A 100 -10.13 -4.78 -9.30
CA LEU A 100 -10.62 -5.80 -8.38
C LEU A 100 -12.10 -5.62 -7.99
N ALA A 101 -12.57 -4.40 -7.75
CA ALA A 101 -14.01 -4.23 -7.48
C ALA A 101 -14.87 -4.42 -8.73
N GLY A 102 -14.34 -4.18 -9.94
CA GLY A 102 -14.99 -4.57 -11.19
C GLY A 102 -15.17 -6.09 -11.32
N GLN A 103 -14.32 -6.88 -10.68
CA GLN A 103 -14.44 -8.34 -10.56
C GLN A 103 -15.35 -8.78 -9.41
N SER A 104 -16.23 -7.91 -8.89
CA SER A 104 -17.14 -8.21 -7.77
C SER A 104 -16.43 -8.66 -6.48
N SER A 105 -15.15 -8.35 -6.31
CA SER A 105 -14.38 -8.67 -5.11
C SER A 105 -14.43 -7.51 -4.12
N GLN A 106 -14.40 -7.82 -2.82
CA GLN A 106 -14.23 -6.78 -1.81
C GLN A 106 -12.78 -6.30 -1.85
N VAL A 107 -12.58 -4.98 -1.93
CA VAL A 107 -11.26 -4.36 -2.04
C VAL A 107 -11.16 -3.12 -1.19
N VAL A 108 -10.03 -2.94 -0.52
CA VAL A 108 -9.67 -1.69 0.15
C VAL A 108 -8.35 -1.22 -0.45
N ALA A 109 -8.28 0.04 -0.87
CA ALA A 109 -7.04 0.69 -1.25
C ALA A 109 -6.48 1.47 -0.05
N LEU A 110 -5.22 1.26 0.29
CA LEU A 110 -4.52 1.96 1.36
C LEU A 110 -3.41 2.82 0.77
N TYR A 111 -3.50 4.13 1.01
CA TYR A 111 -2.59 5.14 0.47
C TYR A 111 -1.76 5.78 1.57
N ASP A 112 -0.51 6.10 1.24
CA ASP A 112 0.29 7.02 2.04
C ASP A 112 -0.45 8.35 2.22
N SER A 113 -0.26 8.99 3.37
CA SER A 113 -0.93 10.26 3.68
C SER A 113 -0.14 11.47 3.20
N ASP A 114 0.39 11.38 1.98
CA ASP A 114 1.09 12.47 1.32
C ASP A 114 0.23 13.08 0.19
N PRO A 115 0.66 14.16 -0.48
CA PRO A 115 -0.12 14.78 -1.54
C PRO A 115 -0.48 13.84 -2.71
N ALA A 116 0.40 12.89 -3.06
CA ALA A 116 0.17 11.97 -4.18
C ALA A 116 -0.84 10.88 -3.80
N GLY A 117 -0.68 10.28 -2.61
CA GLY A 117 -1.62 9.30 -2.07
C GLY A 117 -3.02 9.90 -1.84
N ASN A 118 -3.10 11.12 -1.33
CA ASN A 118 -4.39 11.82 -1.17
C ASN A 118 -5.08 12.11 -2.50
N ALA A 119 -4.34 12.58 -3.51
CA ALA A 119 -4.90 12.84 -4.84
C ALA A 119 -5.42 11.54 -5.50
N ALA A 120 -4.64 10.45 -5.43
CA ALA A 120 -5.03 9.16 -6.00
C ALA A 120 -6.24 8.53 -5.28
N LYS A 121 -6.32 8.70 -3.95
CA LYS A 121 -7.49 8.31 -3.17
C LYS A 121 -8.73 9.10 -3.59
N ASP A 122 -8.61 10.42 -3.73
CA ASP A 122 -9.72 11.28 -4.13
C ASP A 122 -10.19 10.94 -5.55
N GLU A 123 -9.28 10.58 -6.46
CA GLU A 123 -9.60 10.02 -7.78
C GLU A 123 -10.41 8.72 -7.64
N LEU A 124 -9.93 7.74 -6.87
CA LEU A 124 -10.64 6.48 -6.64
C LEU A 124 -12.05 6.72 -6.08
N VAL A 125 -12.18 7.59 -5.08
CA VAL A 125 -13.47 7.90 -4.44
C VAL A 125 -14.42 8.60 -5.40
N ASN A 126 -13.97 9.69 -6.04
CA ASN A 126 -14.85 10.56 -6.81
C ASN A 126 -15.17 10.00 -8.20
N ASP A 127 -14.20 9.38 -8.86
CA ASP A 127 -14.39 8.87 -10.22
C ASP A 127 -14.95 7.46 -10.25
N TRP A 128 -14.75 6.68 -9.18
CA TRP A 128 -15.08 5.27 -9.22
C TRP A 128 -16.10 4.83 -8.16
N LEU A 129 -15.86 5.08 -6.87
CA LEU A 129 -16.79 4.64 -5.81
C LEU A 129 -18.17 5.30 -5.93
N VAL A 130 -18.24 6.56 -6.35
CA VAL A 130 -19.51 7.27 -6.54
C VAL A 130 -20.33 6.69 -7.70
N ARG A 131 -19.68 6.15 -8.73
CA ARG A 131 -20.33 5.61 -9.94
C ARG A 131 -20.84 4.18 -9.73
N TYR A 132 -20.13 3.36 -8.95
CA TYR A 132 -20.51 1.98 -8.64
C TYR A 132 -21.12 1.87 -7.23
N ARG A 133 -22.37 2.34 -7.07
CA ARG A 133 -23.15 2.38 -5.81
C ARG A 133 -23.54 1.01 -5.21
N GLY A 134 -22.76 -0.04 -5.49
CA GLY A 134 -23.00 -1.43 -5.09
C GLY A 134 -22.08 -1.98 -4.00
N GLY A 135 -21.18 -1.17 -3.44
CA GLY A 135 -20.50 -1.44 -2.17
C GLY A 135 -19.60 -2.68 -2.14
N LYS A 136 -18.42 -2.61 -2.76
CA LYS A 136 -17.32 -3.57 -2.52
C LYS A 136 -15.94 -2.92 -2.50
N ALA A 137 -15.84 -1.60 -2.57
CA ALA A 137 -14.57 -0.90 -2.63
C ALA A 137 -14.48 0.20 -1.57
N GLY A 138 -13.40 0.20 -0.81
CA GLY A 138 -13.05 1.20 0.19
C GLY A 138 -11.71 1.87 -0.12
N ALA A 139 -11.51 3.06 0.41
CA ALA A 139 -10.26 3.80 0.25
C ALA A 139 -9.85 4.41 1.60
N LEU A 140 -8.62 4.18 2.03
CA LEU A 140 -8.06 4.60 3.31
C LEU A 140 -6.76 5.36 3.11
N SER A 141 -6.54 6.39 3.93
CA SER A 141 -5.23 7.01 4.11
C SER A 141 -4.58 6.48 5.39
N VAL A 142 -3.30 6.11 5.31
CA VAL A 142 -2.52 5.51 6.42
C VAL A 142 -2.55 6.36 7.70
N GLY A 143 -2.37 7.68 7.61
CA GLY A 143 -2.34 8.60 8.75
C GLY A 143 -3.63 8.61 9.56
N PRO A 144 -4.78 8.98 8.97
CA PRO A 144 -6.07 8.86 9.65
C PRO A 144 -6.35 7.46 10.19
N ALA A 145 -6.00 6.40 9.44
CA ALA A 145 -6.17 5.01 9.88
C ALA A 145 -5.32 4.68 11.13
N MET A 146 -4.11 5.24 11.23
CA MET A 146 -3.23 5.13 12.40
C MET A 146 -3.54 6.15 13.50
N LYS A 147 -4.56 7.00 13.33
CA LYS A 147 -4.87 8.17 14.19
C LYS A 147 -3.73 9.18 14.29
N VAL A 148 -2.94 9.32 13.23
CA VAL A 148 -1.90 10.35 13.08
C VAL A 148 -2.40 11.42 12.13
N MET A 149 -2.53 12.65 12.63
CA MET A 149 -3.11 13.78 11.91
C MET A 149 -2.11 14.93 11.77
N GLY A 150 -2.30 15.77 10.74
CA GLY A 150 -1.54 17.02 10.58
C GLY A 150 -0.10 16.86 10.08
N ARG A 151 0.26 15.69 9.55
CA ARG A 151 1.55 15.43 8.91
C ARG A 151 1.43 14.29 7.90
N ASP A 152 2.32 14.29 6.91
CA ASP A 152 2.42 13.17 5.99
C ASP A 152 3.07 11.98 6.69
N VAL A 153 2.53 10.79 6.44
CA VAL A 153 3.04 9.52 6.98
C VAL A 153 2.88 8.40 5.97
N SER A 154 3.76 7.42 6.06
CA SER A 154 3.70 6.15 5.37
C SER A 154 3.56 4.99 6.37
N VAL A 155 3.46 3.75 5.89
CA VAL A 155 3.34 2.57 6.77
C VAL A 155 4.53 2.42 7.70
N GLU A 156 5.74 2.83 7.30
CA GLU A 156 6.93 2.78 8.16
C GLU A 156 6.81 3.67 9.41
N ASP A 157 5.97 4.70 9.38
CA ASP A 157 5.68 5.56 10.54
C ASP A 157 4.82 4.84 11.62
N LEU A 158 4.44 3.58 11.40
CA LEU A 158 4.00 2.66 12.47
C LEU A 158 5.12 2.51 13.51
N PHE A 159 6.38 2.59 13.11
CA PHE A 159 7.54 2.48 13.98
C PHE A 159 8.06 3.85 14.41
N PRO A 160 8.57 4.00 15.64
CA PRO A 160 9.31 5.19 15.99
C PRO A 160 10.67 5.22 15.27
N GLU A 161 11.20 6.43 15.10
CA GLU A 161 12.41 6.70 14.32
C GLU A 161 13.61 5.89 14.82
N ASP A 162 13.83 5.83 16.14
CA ASP A 162 14.93 5.09 16.76
C ASP A 162 14.86 3.58 16.49
N PHE A 163 13.66 2.99 16.58
CA PHE A 163 13.44 1.58 16.26
C PHE A 163 13.76 1.28 14.79
N TYR A 164 13.26 2.11 13.86
CA TYR A 164 13.52 1.94 12.44
C TYR A 164 15.01 2.12 12.11
N LEU A 165 15.64 3.17 12.68
CA LEU A 165 17.05 3.47 12.45
C LEU A 165 18.00 2.41 13.03
N LYS A 166 17.66 1.75 14.13
CA LYS A 166 18.39 0.57 14.62
C LYS A 166 18.53 -0.48 13.51
N HIS A 167 17.44 -0.81 12.83
CA HIS A 167 17.44 -1.79 11.75
C HIS A 167 18.15 -1.31 10.50
N VAL A 168 18.01 -0.02 10.15
CA VAL A 168 18.79 0.61 9.08
C VAL A 168 20.28 0.46 9.36
N LEU A 169 20.74 0.81 10.55
CA LEU A 169 22.16 0.72 10.94
C LEU A 169 22.68 -0.72 10.95
N GLU A 170 21.86 -1.69 11.36
CA GLU A 170 22.23 -3.12 11.28
C GLU A 170 22.44 -3.58 9.83
N VAL A 171 21.53 -3.22 8.92
CA VAL A 171 21.62 -3.59 7.50
C VAL A 171 22.77 -2.88 6.79
N TYR A 172 23.02 -1.61 7.16
CA TYR A 172 23.93 -0.72 6.43
C TYR A 172 25.28 -0.47 7.12
N LYS A 173 25.61 -1.21 8.17
CA LYS A 173 26.86 -1.04 8.95
C LYS A 173 28.11 -0.96 8.06
N GLN A 174 28.28 -1.91 7.14
CA GLN A 174 29.45 -1.96 6.25
C GLN A 174 29.39 -0.92 5.12
N PRO A 175 28.27 -0.78 4.37
CA PRO A 175 28.14 0.27 3.36
C PRO A 175 28.39 1.69 3.89
N LEU A 176 27.84 2.03 5.05
CA LEU A 176 28.02 3.36 5.65
C LEU A 176 29.47 3.58 6.07
N ALA A 177 30.11 2.58 6.70
CA ALA A 177 31.52 2.66 7.07
C ALA A 177 32.41 2.87 5.83
N GLY A 178 32.10 2.20 4.72
CA GLY A 178 32.78 2.41 3.43
C GLY A 178 32.56 3.81 2.84
N ALA A 179 31.43 4.45 3.12
CA ALA A 179 31.13 5.83 2.76
C ALA A 179 31.67 6.87 3.78
N GLY A 180 32.42 6.44 4.79
CA GLY A 180 33.04 7.33 5.77
C GLY A 180 32.08 7.86 6.85
N THR A 181 30.91 7.23 7.04
CA THR A 181 29.96 7.58 8.11
C THR A 181 29.54 6.35 8.90
N THR A 182 29.23 6.52 10.17
CA THR A 182 28.66 5.46 11.02
C THR A 182 27.38 5.89 11.72
N ALA A 183 27.01 7.16 11.56
CA ALA A 183 25.81 7.75 12.15
C ALA A 183 24.83 8.15 11.03
N VAL A 184 23.55 7.96 11.30
CA VAL A 184 22.46 8.38 10.44
C VAL A 184 21.82 9.62 11.06
N THR A 185 21.97 10.77 10.40
CA THR A 185 21.30 12.01 10.80
C THR A 185 20.25 12.34 9.75
N LEU A 186 18.99 12.14 10.10
CA LEU A 186 17.89 12.33 9.16
C LEU A 186 17.63 13.82 8.90
N PRO A 187 17.45 14.23 7.63
CA PRO A 187 17.03 15.59 7.30
C PRO A 187 15.61 15.88 7.81
N ALA A 188 15.21 17.16 7.74
CA ALA A 188 13.85 17.58 8.05
C ALA A 188 12.84 16.92 7.10
N GLY A 189 11.64 16.66 7.61
CA GLY A 189 10.55 16.02 6.89
C GLY A 189 9.62 15.30 7.86
N THR A 190 8.55 14.72 7.33
CA THR A 190 7.54 14.01 8.12
C THR A 190 7.61 12.50 7.88
N GLN A 191 7.57 12.03 6.63
CA GLN A 191 7.63 10.58 6.34
C GLN A 191 9.01 10.00 6.67
N LEU A 192 9.04 9.04 7.58
CA LEU A 192 10.28 8.43 8.07
C LEU A 192 11.10 7.84 6.92
N VAL A 193 10.48 7.06 6.04
CA VAL A 193 11.18 6.41 4.93
C VAL A 193 11.78 7.41 3.94
N LYS A 194 11.06 8.50 3.62
CA LYS A 194 11.57 9.54 2.71
C LYS A 194 12.76 10.30 3.30
N ARG A 195 12.76 10.52 4.62
CA ARG A 195 13.92 11.12 5.31
C ARG A 195 15.14 10.20 5.27
N VAL A 196 14.93 8.89 5.47
CA VAL A 196 15.99 7.89 5.38
C VAL A 196 16.55 7.85 3.94
N GLU A 197 15.70 7.82 2.94
CA GLU A 197 16.13 7.89 1.53
C GLU A 197 16.94 9.14 1.21
N ALA A 198 16.48 10.30 1.66
CA ALA A 198 17.20 11.55 1.46
C ALA A 198 18.59 11.53 2.11
N PHE A 199 18.72 10.92 3.30
CA PHE A 199 20.02 10.70 3.93
C PHE A 199 20.92 9.80 3.06
N PHE A 200 20.41 8.63 2.63
CA PHE A 200 21.17 7.67 1.82
C PHE A 200 21.60 8.24 0.47
N HIS A 201 20.73 9.03 -0.16
CA HIS A 201 21.04 9.80 -1.36
C HIS A 201 22.19 10.78 -1.11
N GLY A 202 22.15 11.52 0.01
CA GLY A 202 23.18 12.49 0.38
C GLY A 202 24.56 11.88 0.63
N VAL A 203 24.63 10.64 1.15
CA VAL A 203 25.90 9.92 1.36
C VAL A 203 26.32 9.03 0.19
N GLY A 204 25.56 9.03 -0.91
CA GLY A 204 25.88 8.26 -2.12
C GLY A 204 25.78 6.74 -1.97
N VAL A 205 24.99 6.25 -1.00
CA VAL A 205 24.79 4.81 -0.76
C VAL A 205 23.39 4.41 -1.23
N PRO A 206 23.24 3.41 -2.14
CA PRO A 206 21.92 2.95 -2.57
C PRO A 206 21.08 2.40 -1.41
N PHE A 207 19.88 2.96 -1.23
CA PHE A 207 18.94 2.49 -0.22
C PHE A 207 18.01 1.41 -0.77
N ASN A 208 17.81 0.36 0.01
CA ASN A 208 16.98 -0.80 -0.27
C ASN A 208 16.00 -0.94 0.90
N ARG A 209 14.82 -0.33 0.73
CA ARG A 209 13.73 -0.39 1.70
C ARG A 209 13.39 -1.83 2.10
N GLY A 210 13.31 -2.72 1.10
CA GLY A 210 12.96 -4.11 1.30
C GLY A 210 13.93 -4.88 2.21
N ALA A 211 15.23 -4.57 2.18
CA ALA A 211 16.20 -5.19 3.09
C ALA A 211 15.94 -4.81 4.56
N VAL A 212 15.61 -3.54 4.81
CA VAL A 212 15.26 -3.03 6.14
C VAL A 212 13.92 -3.62 6.60
N ALA A 213 12.91 -3.61 5.73
CA ALA A 213 11.58 -4.17 6.02
C ALA A 213 11.65 -5.66 6.39
N ARG A 214 12.43 -6.46 5.66
CA ARG A 214 12.65 -7.89 6.00
C ARG A 214 13.25 -8.07 7.38
N ARG A 215 14.28 -7.29 7.71
CA ARG A 215 14.95 -7.37 9.02
C ARG A 215 14.00 -7.01 10.17
N ILE A 216 13.17 -5.99 9.98
CA ILE A 216 12.12 -5.61 10.95
C ILE A 216 11.07 -6.74 11.07
N CYS A 217 10.58 -7.26 9.94
CA CYS A 217 9.61 -8.36 9.94
C CYS A 217 10.15 -9.62 10.61
N GLU A 218 11.43 -9.95 10.45
CA GLU A 218 12.09 -11.03 11.18
C GLU A 218 12.11 -10.80 12.70
N GLU A 219 12.34 -9.56 13.15
CA GLU A 219 12.27 -9.22 14.58
C GLU A 219 10.82 -9.36 15.09
N ILE A 220 9.82 -8.83 14.38
CA ILE A 220 8.39 -8.94 14.70
C ILE A 220 7.94 -10.41 14.74
N ASN A 221 8.37 -11.24 13.79
CA ASN A 221 8.01 -12.65 13.75
C ASN A 221 8.59 -13.47 14.92
N ARG A 222 9.69 -13.00 15.54
CA ARG A 222 10.25 -13.60 16.76
C ARG A 222 9.57 -13.11 18.03
N MET A 223 8.80 -12.02 17.98
CA MET A 223 8.06 -11.51 19.14
C MET A 223 6.93 -12.46 19.52
N ARG A 224 6.81 -12.72 20.83
CA ARG A 224 5.76 -13.57 21.41
C ARG A 224 4.47 -12.82 21.71
N SER A 225 4.57 -11.53 21.97
CA SER A 225 3.46 -10.63 22.31
C SER A 225 3.71 -9.24 21.73
N THR A 226 2.64 -8.50 21.45
CA THR A 226 2.67 -7.06 21.12
C THR A 226 3.34 -6.20 22.18
N ASP A 227 3.54 -6.70 23.42
CA ASP A 227 4.26 -5.98 24.47
C ASP A 227 5.76 -5.79 24.14
N HIS A 228 6.29 -6.52 23.16
CA HIS A 228 7.63 -6.33 22.62
C HIS A 228 7.71 -5.29 21.50
N LEU A 229 6.57 -4.79 21.00
CA LEU A 229 6.57 -3.65 20.07
C LEU A 229 6.97 -2.38 20.82
N PRO A 230 7.54 -1.39 20.13
CA PRO A 230 7.71 -0.06 20.69
C PRO A 230 6.37 0.48 21.22
N THR A 231 6.40 1.16 22.38
CA THR A 231 5.20 1.63 23.07
C THR A 231 4.30 2.52 22.19
N SER A 232 4.90 3.30 21.28
CA SER A 232 4.19 4.16 20.34
C SER A 232 3.64 3.43 19.11
N SER A 233 4.10 2.22 18.83
CA SER A 233 3.69 1.44 17.65
C SER A 233 2.39 0.68 17.88
N LYS A 234 2.25 -0.02 19.00
CA LYS A 234 1.08 -0.85 19.31
C LYS A 234 -0.27 -0.14 19.07
N PRO A 235 -0.53 1.07 19.61
CA PRO A 235 -1.82 1.74 19.38
C PRO A 235 -2.04 2.16 17.91
N LYS A 236 -0.98 2.47 17.15
CA LYS A 236 -1.09 2.78 15.72
C LYS A 236 -1.44 1.54 14.91
N VAL A 237 -0.83 0.40 15.23
CA VAL A 237 -1.09 -0.89 14.60
C VAL A 237 -2.53 -1.34 14.86
N GLU A 238 -2.99 -1.26 16.11
CA GLU A 238 -4.38 -1.55 16.48
C GLU A 238 -5.37 -0.67 15.71
N ALA A 239 -5.09 0.63 15.61
CA ALA A 239 -5.94 1.56 14.89
C ALA A 239 -5.99 1.25 13.38
N LEU A 240 -4.83 0.98 12.77
CA LEU A 240 -4.73 0.67 11.34
C LEU A 240 -5.47 -0.62 10.99
N ILE A 241 -5.26 -1.69 11.75
CA ILE A 241 -5.95 -2.98 11.53
C ILE A 241 -7.46 -2.80 11.72
N ALA A 242 -7.90 -2.08 12.76
CA ALA A 242 -9.31 -1.82 12.98
C ALA A 242 -9.94 -1.01 11.82
N ALA A 243 -9.22 -0.02 11.29
CA ALA A 243 -9.68 0.76 10.15
C ALA A 243 -9.79 -0.08 8.87
N ILE A 244 -8.80 -0.96 8.61
CA ILE A 244 -8.82 -1.89 7.48
C ILE A 244 -9.99 -2.86 7.61
N ASN A 245 -10.16 -3.50 8.78
CA ASN A 245 -11.24 -4.46 9.02
C ASN A 245 -12.61 -3.80 8.82
N LYS A 246 -12.81 -2.59 9.35
CA LYS A 246 -14.06 -1.84 9.16
C LYS A 246 -14.32 -1.48 7.70
N ALA A 247 -13.28 -1.23 6.90
CA ALA A 247 -13.44 -0.97 5.47
C ALA A 247 -13.69 -2.25 4.65
N LEU A 248 -13.45 -3.42 5.24
CA LEU A 248 -13.72 -4.76 4.71
C LEU A 248 -15.04 -5.34 5.26
N GLU A 249 -15.90 -4.56 5.91
CA GLU A 249 -17.27 -4.91 6.30
C GLU A 249 -18.29 -4.34 5.30
#